data_AF-A0A9W4HD77-F1
#
_entry.id   AF-A0A9W4HD77-F1
#
_cell.length_a   1.000
_cell.length_b   1.000
_cell.length_c   1.000
_cell.angle_alpha   90.00
_cell.angle_beta   90.00
_cell.angle_gamma   90.00
#
_symmetry.space_group_name_H-M   'P 1'
#
loop_
_entity.id
_entity.type
_entity.pdbx_description
1 polymer ?
#
loop_
_entity_poly.entity_id
_entity_poly.type
_entity_poly.pdbx_seq_one_letter_code
_entity_poly.pdbx_strand_id
1 'polypeptide(L)'
;MSCLPSSTDILIIGSGNAGLSAALSAAQTNPTLKITVIDKSPETWAGGNTYFTAGAFRTTHNGLPDLLPLVNNTTPEQASRIDIPPYTAQDFQSDLNRMTNNRTDPALSAALVQDSHSAISWLSAHGIRFQLSFNRQAYEHNNRIKFWGGLALKTQNGGKGLIEDELHAVRNAGVNIFFSTPATALLANPEGALTGVQVLTGTPPRQATIHAGAVILAAGGFEANPRLRAQYLGPGWDCARVRGTPYNTGEMLGVAERDVHARSAGNWSGCHCVAWDADAPAGSGDRVVSNEYTKSGYPLGIMVNGDGERFVDEGFDMRNYTYAMVGRRVLAQPGQVAFQVWDARTLGWLRDEEYRGEVVRRIEADSIQELAEKCALVGLDSGRFLKTVQEYNASVEGNEVESWDPAVKDGLGTKNLAIPKSNWALPIDKPPFLAVKVTAGITFTFGGLAVSPETAAVISEATDEEVPGLYCVGEMLGGIFYDNYPGGSGLTAGTVFGRRAGRAAAERVGQMK
;
A
#
# COMPACT_ATOMS: atom_id res chain seq x y z
N MET A 1 -15.40 -26.05 16.38
CA MET A 1 -15.37 -25.29 15.11
C MET A 1 -16.81 -24.98 14.75
N SER A 2 -17.15 -23.71 14.53
CA SER A 2 -18.45 -23.32 13.99
C SER A 2 -18.58 -23.86 12.57
N CYS A 3 -19.76 -24.34 12.18
CA CYS A 3 -20.06 -24.64 10.79
C CYS A 3 -20.28 -23.33 10.03
N LEU A 4 -19.94 -23.30 8.73
CA LEU A 4 -20.30 -22.18 7.88
C LEU A 4 -21.83 -22.03 7.86
N PRO A 5 -22.38 -20.84 8.16
CA PRO A 5 -23.82 -20.66 8.22
C PRO A 5 -24.43 -20.64 6.81
N SER A 6 -25.64 -21.19 6.67
CA SER A 6 -26.43 -21.07 5.43
C SER A 6 -27.07 -19.69 5.26
N SER A 7 -27.12 -18.89 6.33
CA SER A 7 -27.63 -17.52 6.33
C SER A 7 -26.93 -16.64 7.37
N THR A 8 -26.76 -15.37 7.05
CA THR A 8 -26.22 -14.32 7.94
C THR A 8 -26.96 -13.02 7.65
N ASP A 9 -26.92 -12.04 8.55
CA ASP A 9 -27.54 -10.74 8.27
C ASP A 9 -26.66 -9.92 7.33
N ILE A 10 -25.36 -9.89 7.61
CA ILE A 10 -24.35 -9.23 6.78
C ILE A 10 -23.21 -10.20 6.52
N LEU A 11 -22.80 -10.29 5.25
CA LEU A 11 -21.66 -11.08 4.80
C LEU A 11 -20.57 -10.16 4.24
N ILE A 12 -19.35 -10.27 4.76
CA ILE A 12 -18.19 -9.54 4.26
C ILE A 12 -17.26 -10.52 3.55
N ILE A 13 -16.80 -10.17 2.35
CA ILE A 13 -15.90 -11.01 1.55
C ILE A 13 -14.50 -10.38 1.57
N GLY A 14 -13.61 -10.94 2.38
CA GLY A 14 -12.21 -10.51 2.55
C GLY A 14 -11.89 -10.06 3.97
N SER A 15 -10.75 -10.52 4.49
CA SER A 15 -10.28 -10.27 5.87
C SER A 15 -9.17 -9.21 5.98
N GLY A 16 -9.00 -8.35 4.98
CA GLY A 16 -8.09 -7.19 5.08
C GLY A 16 -8.67 -6.04 5.90
N ASN A 17 -7.89 -4.98 6.13
CA ASN A 17 -8.29 -3.81 6.94
C ASN A 17 -9.66 -3.24 6.55
N ALA A 18 -9.98 -3.15 5.26
CA ALA A 18 -11.29 -2.66 4.83
C ALA A 18 -12.44 -3.57 5.25
N GLY A 19 -12.28 -4.89 5.10
CA GLY A 19 -13.30 -5.88 5.48
C GLY A 19 -13.46 -6.01 6.99
N LEU A 20 -12.35 -6.00 7.74
CA LEU A 20 -12.39 -6.05 9.21
C LEU A 20 -12.96 -4.76 9.81
N SER A 21 -12.59 -3.60 9.26
CA SER A 21 -13.21 -2.31 9.61
C SER A 21 -14.73 -2.31 9.31
N ALA A 22 -15.16 -2.87 8.19
CA ALA A 22 -16.59 -3.00 7.86
C ALA A 22 -17.33 -3.92 8.83
N ALA A 23 -16.75 -5.08 9.15
CA ALA A 23 -17.34 -6.03 10.09
C ALA A 23 -17.48 -5.44 11.49
N LEU A 24 -16.43 -4.77 11.99
CA LEU A 24 -16.45 -4.11 13.30
C LEU A 24 -17.49 -2.97 13.35
N SER A 25 -17.54 -2.14 12.29
CA SER A 25 -18.51 -1.04 12.19
C SER A 25 -19.96 -1.56 12.16
N ALA A 26 -20.22 -2.62 11.40
CA ALA A 26 -21.54 -3.26 11.37
C ALA A 26 -21.95 -3.80 12.75
N ALA A 27 -21.03 -4.48 13.45
CA ALA A 27 -21.29 -5.07 14.76
C ALA A 27 -21.59 -4.00 15.83
N GLN A 28 -20.95 -2.84 15.74
CA GLN A 28 -21.21 -1.71 16.63
C GLN A 28 -22.52 -1.00 16.31
N THR A 29 -22.84 -0.86 15.03
CA THR A 29 -24.05 -0.18 14.58
C THR A 29 -25.29 -0.95 15.01
N ASN A 30 -25.26 -2.29 14.91
CA ASN A 30 -26.33 -3.12 15.41
C ASN A 30 -25.79 -4.45 15.97
N PRO A 31 -25.57 -4.54 17.29
CA PRO A 31 -25.03 -5.74 17.95
C PRO A 31 -25.92 -6.98 17.87
N THR A 32 -27.17 -6.84 17.43
CA THR A 32 -28.12 -7.98 17.31
C THR A 32 -27.99 -8.71 15.97
N LEU A 33 -27.29 -8.12 15.00
CA LEU A 33 -27.11 -8.71 13.67
C LEU A 33 -26.02 -9.77 13.69
N LYS A 34 -26.27 -10.86 12.96
CA LYS A 34 -25.30 -11.91 12.67
C LYS A 34 -24.39 -11.43 11.55
N ILE A 35 -23.12 -11.28 11.86
CA ILE A 35 -22.11 -10.81 10.91
C ILE A 35 -21.12 -11.94 10.67
N THR A 36 -20.83 -12.18 9.39
CA THR A 36 -19.89 -13.20 8.96
C THR A 36 -18.89 -12.61 7.97
N VAL A 37 -17.61 -12.88 8.20
CA VAL A 37 -16.52 -12.61 7.26
C VAL A 37 -16.12 -13.94 6.64
N ILE A 38 -15.99 -13.99 5.32
CA ILE A 38 -15.36 -15.10 4.60
C ILE A 38 -14.07 -14.63 3.93
N ASP A 39 -13.06 -15.47 3.90
CA ASP A 39 -11.84 -15.24 3.12
C ASP A 39 -11.46 -16.52 2.38
N LYS A 40 -11.00 -16.37 1.15
CA LYS A 40 -10.51 -17.52 0.37
C LYS A 40 -9.14 -17.98 0.80
N SER A 41 -8.34 -17.11 1.42
CA SER A 41 -7.05 -17.53 1.95
C SER A 41 -7.25 -18.47 3.13
N PRO A 42 -6.31 -19.41 3.39
CA PRO A 42 -6.28 -20.10 4.67
C PRO A 42 -6.02 -19.11 5.81
N GLU A 43 -6.33 -19.50 7.05
CA GLU A 43 -6.17 -18.64 8.24
C GLU A 43 -4.72 -18.19 8.43
N THR A 44 -3.75 -19.04 8.09
CA THR A 44 -2.32 -18.69 8.13
C THR A 44 -1.94 -17.53 7.21
N TRP A 45 -2.80 -17.21 6.24
CA TRP A 45 -2.65 -16.11 5.29
C TRP A 45 -3.63 -14.95 5.49
N ALA A 46 -4.35 -14.92 6.63
CA ALA A 46 -5.30 -13.86 6.97
C ALA A 46 -4.72 -12.44 6.82
N GLY A 47 -5.61 -11.49 6.51
CA GLY A 47 -5.28 -10.08 6.40
C GLY A 47 -5.00 -9.57 4.97
N GLY A 48 -4.95 -10.45 3.98
CA GLY A 48 -4.65 -10.08 2.60
C GLY A 48 -3.37 -9.23 2.48
N ASN A 49 -3.39 -8.19 1.65
CA ASN A 49 -2.26 -7.27 1.51
C ASN A 49 -2.05 -6.31 2.68
N THR A 50 -3.04 -6.15 3.54
CA THR A 50 -2.88 -5.38 4.77
C THR A 50 -1.77 -5.98 5.64
N TYR A 51 -1.59 -7.31 5.66
CA TYR A 51 -0.52 -7.93 6.44
C TYR A 51 0.90 -7.50 6.03
N PHE A 52 1.09 -7.15 4.75
CA PHE A 52 2.41 -6.86 4.15
C PHE A 52 2.78 -5.38 4.15
N THR A 53 1.93 -4.52 4.72
CA THR A 53 2.21 -3.08 4.82
C THR A 53 3.17 -2.75 5.96
N ALA A 54 3.80 -1.59 5.86
CA ALA A 54 4.51 -0.93 6.94
C ALA A 54 3.58 -0.42 8.08
N GLY A 55 2.26 -0.45 7.86
CA GLY A 55 1.26 0.00 8.83
C GLY A 55 0.97 1.50 8.79
N ALA A 56 1.43 2.23 7.77
CA ALA A 56 1.32 3.69 7.76
C ALA A 56 -0.09 4.18 7.45
N PHE A 57 -0.64 5.07 8.28
CA PHE A 57 -1.94 5.70 8.08
C PHE A 57 -1.78 7.20 7.91
N ARG A 58 -2.29 7.73 6.79
CA ARG A 58 -2.33 9.17 6.54
C ARG A 58 -3.62 9.75 7.08
N THR A 59 -3.54 10.85 7.83
CA THR A 59 -4.73 11.43 8.45
C THR A 59 -4.56 12.89 8.78
N THR A 60 -5.68 13.60 8.80
CA THR A 60 -5.71 14.99 9.25
C THR A 60 -5.46 15.08 10.75
N HIS A 61 -4.71 16.12 11.18
CA HIS A 61 -4.42 16.40 12.59
C HIS A 61 -3.93 17.84 12.77
N ASN A 62 -4.14 18.42 13.95
CA ASN A 62 -3.66 19.76 14.32
C ASN A 62 -2.23 19.76 14.89
N GLY A 63 -1.48 18.67 14.68
CA GLY A 63 -0.08 18.52 15.08
C GLY A 63 0.09 17.44 16.14
N LEU A 64 1.24 17.46 16.83
CA LEU A 64 1.59 16.47 17.85
C LEU A 64 0.52 16.27 18.95
N PRO A 65 -0.14 17.32 19.50
CA PRO A 65 -1.12 17.14 20.57
C PRO A 65 -2.31 16.23 20.21
N ASP A 66 -2.76 16.23 18.95
CA ASP A 66 -3.84 15.36 18.47
C ASP A 66 -3.38 13.91 18.32
N LEU A 67 -2.08 13.69 18.07
CA LEU A 67 -1.51 12.37 17.82
C LEU A 67 -1.06 11.67 19.09
N LEU A 68 -0.61 12.40 20.11
CA LEU A 68 -0.10 11.84 21.36
C LEU A 68 -1.08 10.88 22.05
N PRO A 69 -2.40 11.16 22.14
CA PRO A 69 -3.36 10.23 22.74
C PRO A 69 -3.52 8.91 21.98
N LEU A 70 -3.14 8.87 20.70
CA LEU A 70 -3.33 7.70 19.84
C LEU A 70 -2.13 6.73 19.87
N VAL A 71 -0.95 7.21 20.30
CA VAL A 71 0.32 6.49 20.14
C VAL A 71 0.86 5.93 21.46
N ASN A 72 1.56 4.79 21.38
CA ASN A 72 2.07 4.09 22.56
C ASN A 72 3.61 4.04 22.69
N ASN A 73 4.34 4.81 21.88
CA ASN A 73 5.81 4.73 21.77
C ASN A 73 6.53 6.07 22.00
N THR A 74 5.91 7.02 22.71
CA THR A 74 6.47 8.36 22.91
C THR A 74 6.44 8.73 24.40
N THR A 75 7.59 9.01 25.01
CA THR A 75 7.66 9.54 26.38
C THR A 75 7.42 11.06 26.41
N PRO A 76 7.06 11.65 27.56
CA PRO A 76 6.94 13.11 27.69
C PRO A 76 8.21 13.88 27.30
N GLU A 77 9.39 13.35 27.65
CA GLU A 77 10.68 13.94 27.31
C GLU A 77 10.92 13.92 25.81
N GLN A 78 10.62 12.79 25.15
CA GLN A 78 10.71 12.69 23.69
C GLN A 78 9.72 13.65 23.01
N ALA A 79 8.48 13.74 23.50
CA ALA A 79 7.47 14.64 22.96
C ALA A 79 7.93 16.11 22.94
N SER A 80 8.68 16.54 23.95
CA SER A 80 9.23 17.90 24.01
C SER A 80 10.20 18.24 22.86
N ARG A 81 10.78 17.22 22.22
CA ARG A 81 11.75 17.32 21.12
C ARG A 81 11.13 17.12 19.73
N ILE A 82 9.84 16.79 19.63
CA ILE A 82 9.20 16.43 18.37
C ILE A 82 8.59 17.67 17.70
N ASP A 83 8.87 17.82 16.40
CA ASP A 83 8.25 18.77 15.50
C ASP A 83 7.32 18.02 14.53
N ILE A 84 6.01 18.13 14.75
CA ILE A 84 4.97 17.68 13.82
C ILE A 84 4.04 18.88 13.54
N PRO A 85 4.13 19.52 12.36
CA PRO A 85 3.19 20.56 11.98
C PRO A 85 1.78 19.98 11.78
N PRO A 86 0.73 20.81 11.84
CA PRO A 86 -0.60 20.41 11.39
C PRO A 86 -0.55 19.82 9.98
N TYR A 87 -1.39 18.82 9.74
CA TYR A 87 -1.67 18.29 8.42
C TYR A 87 -3.17 18.40 8.20
N THR A 88 -3.56 19.46 7.48
CA THR A 88 -4.95 19.89 7.37
C THR A 88 -5.70 19.12 6.28
N ALA A 89 -7.03 19.29 6.23
CA ALA A 89 -7.84 18.78 5.13
C ALA A 89 -7.38 19.32 3.77
N GLN A 90 -6.97 20.59 3.71
CA GLN A 90 -6.44 21.21 2.49
C GLN A 90 -5.12 20.57 2.07
N ASP A 91 -4.22 20.26 3.01
CA ASP A 91 -2.95 19.58 2.69
C ASP A 91 -3.22 18.19 2.11
N PHE A 92 -4.16 17.45 2.71
CA PHE A 92 -4.52 16.12 2.21
C PHE A 92 -5.21 16.15 0.85
N GLN A 93 -6.16 17.06 0.65
CA GLN A 93 -6.77 17.23 -0.67
C GLN A 93 -5.73 17.64 -1.72
N SER A 94 -4.79 18.52 -1.37
CA SER A 94 -3.73 18.98 -2.28
C SER A 94 -2.79 17.84 -2.66
N ASP A 95 -2.39 17.00 -1.70
CA ASP A 95 -1.58 15.80 -1.98
C ASP A 95 -2.34 14.79 -2.86
N LEU A 96 -3.64 14.57 -2.62
CA LEU A 96 -4.46 13.70 -3.47
C LEU A 96 -4.55 14.24 -4.91
N ASN A 97 -4.90 15.52 -5.06
CA ASN A 97 -5.00 16.18 -6.35
C ASN A 97 -3.68 16.11 -7.11
N ARG A 98 -2.57 16.45 -6.47
CA ARG A 98 -1.23 16.41 -7.08
C ARG A 98 -0.85 15.00 -7.52
N MET A 99 -1.05 13.99 -6.67
CA MET A 99 -0.64 12.61 -6.99
C MET A 99 -1.50 11.91 -8.02
N THR A 100 -2.75 12.35 -8.16
CA THR A 100 -3.69 11.79 -9.11
C THR A 100 -3.82 12.63 -10.38
N ASN A 101 -3.01 13.69 -10.54
CA ASN A 101 -3.14 14.66 -11.64
C ASN A 101 -4.57 15.24 -11.74
N ASN A 102 -5.19 15.55 -10.58
CA ASN A 102 -6.57 16.02 -10.42
C ASN A 102 -7.64 15.05 -10.93
N ARG A 103 -7.32 13.75 -11.04
CA ARG A 103 -8.26 12.73 -11.53
C ARG A 103 -9.04 12.04 -10.41
N THR A 104 -8.61 12.16 -9.15
CA THR A 104 -9.34 11.63 -7.99
C THR A 104 -10.80 12.11 -8.00
N ASP A 105 -11.73 11.22 -7.71
CA ASP A 105 -13.14 11.58 -7.60
C ASP A 105 -13.32 12.61 -6.46
N PRO A 106 -13.93 13.79 -6.72
CA PRO A 106 -14.05 14.84 -5.72
C PRO A 106 -14.86 14.43 -4.48
N ALA A 107 -15.90 13.62 -4.63
CA ALA A 107 -16.76 13.22 -3.53
C ALA A 107 -16.11 12.10 -2.70
N LEU A 108 -15.47 11.11 -3.35
CA LEU A 108 -14.70 10.08 -2.65
C LEU A 108 -13.49 10.67 -1.92
N SER A 109 -12.76 11.59 -2.55
CA SER A 109 -11.62 12.25 -1.90
C SER A 109 -12.07 13.12 -0.73
N ALA A 110 -13.17 13.87 -0.87
CA ALA A 110 -13.75 14.63 0.24
C ALA A 110 -14.13 13.73 1.42
N ALA A 111 -14.81 12.60 1.17
CA ALA A 111 -15.18 11.64 2.20
C ALA A 111 -13.95 11.06 2.91
N LEU A 112 -12.91 10.66 2.15
CA LEU A 112 -11.65 10.17 2.69
C LEU A 112 -10.98 11.20 3.60
N VAL A 113 -10.86 12.45 3.13
CA VAL A 113 -10.17 13.51 3.86
C VAL A 113 -10.92 13.86 5.15
N GLN A 114 -12.23 14.08 5.06
CA GLN A 114 -13.08 14.48 6.18
C GLN A 114 -13.12 13.42 7.29
N ASP A 115 -13.21 12.14 6.93
CA ASP A 115 -13.38 11.07 7.90
C ASP A 115 -12.06 10.51 8.43
N SER A 116 -10.92 10.86 7.80
CA SER A 116 -9.60 10.26 8.08
C SER A 116 -9.24 10.25 9.57
N HIS A 117 -9.40 11.37 10.27
CA HIS A 117 -9.06 11.49 11.69
C HIS A 117 -10.02 10.64 12.55
N SER A 118 -11.32 10.80 12.34
CA SER A 118 -12.33 10.09 13.13
C SER A 118 -12.27 8.57 12.93
N ALA A 119 -11.87 8.09 11.76
CA ALA A 119 -11.67 6.68 11.46
C ALA A 119 -10.48 6.09 12.24
N ILE A 120 -9.38 6.82 12.36
CA ILE A 120 -8.20 6.35 13.10
C ILE A 120 -8.42 6.42 14.61
N SER A 121 -9.02 7.50 15.12
CA SER A 121 -9.41 7.58 16.53
C SER A 121 -10.39 6.47 16.89
N TRP A 122 -11.28 6.10 15.96
CA TRP A 122 -12.17 4.95 16.11
C TRP A 122 -11.41 3.62 16.16
N LEU A 123 -10.45 3.36 15.26
CA LEU A 123 -9.61 2.16 15.35
C LEU A 123 -8.86 2.09 16.68
N SER A 124 -8.25 3.21 17.10
CA SER A 124 -7.51 3.30 18.37
C SER A 124 -8.40 2.96 19.58
N ALA A 125 -9.63 3.49 19.61
CA ALA A 125 -10.61 3.18 20.65
C ALA A 125 -11.03 1.70 20.69
N HIS A 126 -10.82 0.95 19.61
CA HIS A 126 -11.12 -0.49 19.52
C HIS A 126 -9.89 -1.39 19.60
N GLY A 127 -8.78 -0.86 20.13
CA GLY A 127 -7.61 -1.65 20.49
C GLY A 127 -6.54 -1.76 19.40
N ILE A 128 -6.69 -1.06 18.27
CA ILE A 128 -5.63 -0.97 17.27
C ILE A 128 -4.53 -0.04 17.79
N ARG A 129 -3.31 -0.56 17.90
CA ARG A 129 -2.18 0.15 18.50
C ARG A 129 -1.44 0.97 17.47
N PHE A 130 -1.41 2.29 17.64
CA PHE A 130 -0.64 3.21 16.81
C PHE A 130 0.67 3.64 17.48
N GLN A 131 1.60 4.09 16.63
CA GLN A 131 2.93 4.56 16.96
C GLN A 131 3.29 5.75 16.06
N LEU A 132 4.10 6.67 16.59
CA LEU A 132 4.79 7.63 15.74
C LEU A 132 5.85 6.89 14.89
N SER A 133 5.91 7.24 13.61
CA SER A 133 6.72 6.57 12.60
C SER A 133 8.19 7.06 12.56
N PHE A 134 8.87 7.05 13.71
CA PHE A 134 10.26 7.54 13.85
C PHE A 134 11.24 6.95 12.83
N ASN A 135 11.19 5.63 12.63
CA ASN A 135 12.10 4.87 11.76
C ASN A 135 11.95 5.15 10.26
N ARG A 136 10.87 5.82 9.83
CA ARG A 136 10.54 5.96 8.39
C ARG A 136 10.23 7.38 7.94
N GLN A 137 9.75 8.22 8.85
CA GLN A 137 9.17 9.52 8.52
C GLN A 137 9.66 10.62 9.47
N ALA A 138 10.76 10.38 10.18
CA ALA A 138 11.42 11.38 10.98
C ALA A 138 12.94 11.31 10.80
N TYR A 139 13.57 12.46 10.96
CA TYR A 139 15.02 12.58 11.11
C TYR A 139 15.34 13.37 12.37
N GLU A 140 16.43 13.01 13.03
CA GLU A 140 16.99 13.81 14.11
C GLU A 140 17.95 14.84 13.52
N HIS A 141 17.70 16.11 13.80
CA HIS A 141 18.53 17.22 13.37
C HIS A 141 18.58 18.29 14.47
N ASN A 142 19.78 18.65 14.91
CA ASN A 142 20.00 19.61 16.00
C ASN A 142 19.18 19.30 17.27
N ASN A 143 19.17 18.04 17.71
CA ASN A 143 18.44 17.53 18.88
C ASN A 143 16.90 17.65 18.79
N ARG A 144 16.35 18.04 17.64
CA ARG A 144 14.92 18.01 17.31
C ARG A 144 14.61 16.80 16.43
N ILE A 145 13.44 16.21 16.63
CA ILE A 145 12.92 15.10 15.80
C ILE A 145 11.88 15.69 14.86
N LYS A 146 12.24 15.85 13.59
CA LYS A 146 11.36 16.47 12.58
C LYS A 146 10.63 15.41 11.77
N PHE A 147 9.31 15.43 11.81
CA PHE A 147 8.48 14.62 10.93
C PHE A 147 8.16 15.37 9.64
N TRP A 148 7.95 14.63 8.55
CA TRP A 148 7.71 15.22 7.24
C TRP A 148 6.69 14.44 6.42
N GLY A 149 6.19 15.08 5.36
CA GLY A 149 5.40 14.42 4.32
C GLY A 149 4.01 13.93 4.75
N GLY A 150 3.45 14.45 5.84
CA GLY A 150 2.07 14.18 6.28
C GLY A 150 1.78 12.73 6.71
N LEU A 151 2.81 11.94 7.05
CA LEU A 151 2.66 10.53 7.39
C LEU A 151 3.32 10.20 8.74
N ALA A 152 2.79 10.78 9.82
CA ALA A 152 3.36 10.63 11.16
C ALA A 152 2.99 9.30 11.85
N LEU A 153 1.84 8.70 11.52
CA LEU A 153 1.31 7.52 12.19
C LEU A 153 1.60 6.21 11.45
N LYS A 154 1.92 5.18 12.23
CA LYS A 154 1.92 3.78 11.79
C LYS A 154 1.31 2.88 12.87
N THR A 155 0.93 1.67 12.51
CA THR A 155 0.54 0.65 13.49
C THR A 155 1.77 -0.02 14.12
N GLN A 156 1.62 -0.47 15.36
CA GLN A 156 2.62 -1.29 16.02
C GLN A 156 2.84 -2.58 15.20
N ASN A 157 4.10 -2.96 14.98
CA ASN A 157 4.48 -4.12 14.15
C ASN A 157 3.93 -4.09 12.71
N GLY A 158 3.63 -2.91 12.17
CA GLY A 158 3.15 -2.72 10.82
C GLY A 158 1.86 -3.48 10.52
N GLY A 159 1.75 -4.06 9.33
CA GLY A 159 0.59 -4.83 8.90
C GLY A 159 0.30 -6.07 9.75
N LYS A 160 1.32 -6.67 10.35
CA LYS A 160 1.16 -7.86 11.21
C LYS A 160 0.36 -7.53 12.46
N GLY A 161 0.78 -6.46 13.16
CA GLY A 161 0.09 -6.01 14.37
C GLY A 161 -1.27 -5.41 14.07
N LEU A 162 -1.44 -4.73 12.92
CA LEU A 162 -2.76 -4.26 12.47
C LEU A 162 -3.76 -5.43 12.33
N ILE A 163 -3.39 -6.47 11.59
CA ILE A 163 -4.27 -7.63 11.39
C ILE A 163 -4.52 -8.39 12.68
N GLU A 164 -3.51 -8.52 13.55
CA GLU A 164 -3.67 -9.09 14.89
C GLU A 164 -4.72 -8.32 15.71
N ASP A 165 -4.56 -7.00 15.81
CA ASP A 165 -5.44 -6.13 16.61
C ASP A 165 -6.87 -6.10 16.03
N GLU A 166 -7.01 -5.97 14.70
CA GLU A 166 -8.32 -5.97 14.03
C GLU A 166 -9.05 -7.30 14.18
N LEU A 167 -8.37 -8.44 13.96
CA LEU A 167 -8.96 -9.77 14.15
C LEU A 167 -9.43 -9.98 15.58
N HIS A 168 -8.66 -9.50 16.56
CA HIS A 168 -9.06 -9.54 17.96
C HIS A 168 -10.31 -8.69 18.21
N ALA A 169 -10.35 -7.46 17.69
CA ALA A 169 -11.48 -6.55 17.84
C ALA A 169 -12.78 -7.13 17.24
N VAL A 170 -12.74 -7.67 16.01
CA VAL A 170 -13.94 -8.24 15.38
C VAL A 170 -14.42 -9.52 16.07
N ARG A 171 -13.51 -10.37 16.56
CA ARG A 171 -13.86 -11.58 17.31
C ARG A 171 -14.54 -11.22 18.64
N ASN A 172 -14.02 -10.20 19.34
CA ASN A 172 -14.64 -9.69 20.58
C ASN A 172 -16.03 -9.07 20.32
N ALA A 173 -16.25 -8.51 19.13
CA ALA A 173 -17.55 -8.01 18.70
C ALA A 173 -18.54 -9.11 18.26
N GLY A 174 -18.18 -10.40 18.38
CA GLY A 174 -19.05 -11.53 18.05
C GLY A 174 -19.14 -11.87 16.56
N VAL A 175 -18.24 -11.31 15.73
CA VAL A 175 -18.18 -11.60 14.30
C VAL A 175 -17.61 -12.99 14.05
N ASN A 176 -18.28 -13.77 13.21
CA ASN A 176 -17.77 -15.08 12.77
C ASN A 176 -16.84 -14.90 11.56
N ILE A 177 -15.72 -15.61 11.53
CA ILE A 177 -14.75 -15.55 10.42
C ILE A 177 -14.49 -16.96 9.91
N PHE A 178 -14.62 -17.16 8.59
CA PHE A 178 -14.36 -18.43 7.91
C PHE A 178 -13.31 -18.24 6.82
N PHE A 179 -12.18 -18.93 6.98
CA PHE A 179 -11.10 -18.98 6.00
C PHE A 179 -11.31 -20.11 5.00
N SER A 180 -10.49 -20.17 3.95
CA SER A 180 -10.58 -21.17 2.88
C SER A 180 -11.98 -21.28 2.26
N THR A 181 -12.72 -20.17 2.20
CA THR A 181 -14.11 -20.09 1.75
C THR A 181 -14.24 -19.08 0.60
N PRO A 182 -13.78 -19.42 -0.62
CA PRO A 182 -13.86 -18.51 -1.76
C PRO A 182 -15.31 -18.29 -2.19
N ALA A 183 -15.69 -17.04 -2.37
CA ALA A 183 -16.91 -16.66 -3.09
C ALA A 183 -16.73 -16.82 -4.61
N THR A 184 -17.79 -17.25 -5.28
CA THR A 184 -17.77 -17.57 -6.72
C THR A 184 -18.87 -16.89 -7.54
N ALA A 185 -19.97 -16.52 -6.89
CA ALA A 185 -21.08 -15.81 -7.53
C ALA A 185 -21.86 -14.95 -6.54
N LEU A 186 -22.41 -13.84 -7.02
CA LEU A 186 -23.39 -13.02 -6.33
C LEU A 186 -24.79 -13.44 -6.77
N LEU A 187 -25.74 -13.50 -5.82
CA LEU A 187 -27.11 -13.89 -6.08
C LEU A 187 -28.03 -12.68 -5.88
N ALA A 188 -28.72 -12.26 -6.94
CA ALA A 188 -29.72 -11.20 -6.89
C ALA A 188 -31.13 -11.74 -7.18
N ASN A 189 -32.15 -11.09 -6.63
CA ASN A 189 -33.55 -11.34 -6.96
C ASN A 189 -33.93 -10.66 -8.29
N PRO A 190 -35.15 -10.91 -8.84
CA PRO A 190 -35.61 -10.27 -10.08
C PRO A 190 -35.63 -8.73 -10.04
N GLU A 191 -35.74 -8.14 -8.84
CA GLU A 191 -35.68 -6.70 -8.62
C GLU A 191 -34.24 -6.14 -8.54
N GLY A 192 -33.22 -7.00 -8.70
CA GLY A 192 -31.80 -6.64 -8.68
C GLY A 192 -31.18 -6.51 -7.28
N ALA A 193 -31.95 -6.75 -6.22
CA ALA A 193 -31.45 -6.73 -4.85
C ALA A 193 -30.67 -8.01 -4.54
N LEU A 194 -29.54 -7.84 -3.86
CA LEU A 194 -28.69 -8.94 -3.47
C LEU A 194 -29.33 -9.78 -2.35
N THR A 195 -29.26 -11.11 -2.47
CA THR A 195 -29.90 -12.07 -1.56
C THR A 195 -28.94 -13.10 -0.98
N GLY A 196 -27.72 -13.19 -1.52
CA GLY A 196 -26.72 -14.14 -1.05
C GLY A 196 -25.51 -14.27 -1.96
N VAL A 197 -24.66 -15.23 -1.60
CA VAL A 197 -23.38 -15.49 -2.26
C VAL A 197 -23.19 -17.00 -2.38
N GLN A 198 -22.75 -17.45 -3.54
CA GLN A 198 -22.25 -18.82 -3.70
C GLN A 198 -20.79 -18.88 -3.30
N VAL A 199 -20.43 -19.90 -2.54
CA VAL A 199 -19.08 -20.13 -2.02
C VAL A 199 -18.65 -21.57 -2.23
N LEU A 200 -17.34 -21.84 -2.18
CA LEU A 200 -16.81 -23.20 -2.07
C LEU A 200 -16.38 -23.50 -0.63
N THR A 201 -16.61 -24.74 -0.20
CA THR A 201 -16.32 -25.20 1.16
C THR A 201 -15.74 -26.62 1.17
N GLY A 202 -14.97 -26.95 2.21
CA GLY A 202 -14.49 -28.31 2.46
C GLY A 202 -13.39 -28.79 1.52
N THR A 203 -12.98 -30.05 1.70
CA THR A 203 -11.99 -30.73 0.87
C THR A 203 -12.48 -32.16 0.61
N PRO A 204 -12.89 -32.51 -0.63
CA PRO A 204 -12.85 -31.70 -1.86
C PRO A 204 -13.82 -30.51 -1.83
N PRO A 205 -13.57 -29.44 -2.62
CA PRO A 205 -14.44 -28.27 -2.68
C PRO A 205 -15.87 -28.61 -3.09
N ARG A 206 -16.85 -28.13 -2.32
CA ARG A 206 -18.28 -28.23 -2.61
C ARG A 206 -18.92 -26.86 -2.61
N GLN A 207 -19.82 -26.63 -3.55
CA GLN A 207 -20.60 -25.41 -3.62
C GLN A 207 -21.61 -25.35 -2.48
N ALA A 208 -21.70 -24.19 -1.84
CA ALA A 208 -22.70 -23.85 -0.84
C ALA A 208 -23.23 -22.43 -1.12
N THR A 209 -24.38 -22.11 -0.54
CA THR A 209 -24.96 -20.77 -0.60
C THR A 209 -25.08 -20.19 0.80
N ILE A 210 -24.67 -18.94 0.95
CA ILE A 210 -24.91 -18.14 2.15
C ILE A 210 -25.92 -17.06 1.77
N HIS A 211 -27.12 -17.12 2.33
CA HIS A 211 -28.09 -16.05 2.20
C HIS A 211 -27.70 -14.87 3.09
N ALA A 212 -27.82 -13.64 2.58
CA ALA A 212 -27.44 -12.44 3.31
C ALA A 212 -28.39 -11.27 2.99
N GLY A 213 -28.72 -10.46 4.00
CA GLY A 213 -29.49 -9.22 3.82
C GLY A 213 -28.65 -8.08 3.22
N ALA A 214 -27.33 -8.13 3.43
CA ALA A 214 -26.36 -7.29 2.74
C ALA A 214 -25.02 -8.01 2.56
N VAL A 215 -24.28 -7.65 1.51
CA VAL A 215 -22.91 -8.12 1.27
C VAL A 215 -21.97 -6.94 1.06
N ILE A 216 -20.78 -7.03 1.68
CA ILE A 216 -19.71 -6.06 1.53
C ILE A 216 -18.52 -6.76 0.84
N LEU A 217 -18.21 -6.31 -0.38
CA LEU A 217 -17.05 -6.75 -1.14
C LEU A 217 -15.80 -6.03 -0.62
N ALA A 218 -14.86 -6.80 -0.06
CA ALA A 218 -13.58 -6.32 0.47
C ALA A 218 -12.42 -7.21 0.00
N ALA A 219 -12.54 -7.76 -1.21
CA ALA A 219 -11.70 -8.86 -1.70
C ALA A 219 -10.39 -8.43 -2.39
N GLY A 220 -10.03 -7.15 -2.31
CA GLY A 220 -8.80 -6.60 -2.91
C GLY A 220 -8.85 -6.43 -4.43
N GLY A 221 -7.74 -5.97 -5.02
CA GLY A 221 -7.59 -5.85 -6.47
C GLY A 221 -7.14 -7.14 -7.15
N PHE A 222 -6.13 -7.05 -8.02
CA PHE A 222 -5.72 -8.16 -8.90
C PHE A 222 -4.20 -8.32 -9.08
N GLU A 223 -3.39 -7.71 -8.23
CA GLU A 223 -1.93 -7.68 -8.28
C GLU A 223 -1.24 -9.04 -8.13
N ALA A 224 -1.92 -10.07 -7.63
CA ALA A 224 -1.40 -11.44 -7.61
C ALA A 224 -1.79 -12.24 -8.87
N ASN A 225 -2.59 -11.68 -9.78
CA ASN A 225 -3.02 -12.34 -11.01
C ASN A 225 -2.16 -11.92 -12.20
N PRO A 226 -1.19 -12.74 -12.67
CA PRO A 226 -0.32 -12.37 -13.79
C PRO A 226 -1.09 -12.05 -15.08
N ARG A 227 -2.20 -12.76 -15.35
CA ARG A 227 -3.02 -12.51 -16.54
C ARG A 227 -3.70 -11.14 -16.50
N LEU A 228 -4.35 -10.81 -15.38
CA LEU A 228 -5.01 -9.51 -15.23
C LEU A 228 -4.01 -8.36 -15.19
N ARG A 229 -2.81 -8.58 -14.61
CA ARG A 229 -1.71 -7.63 -14.67
C ARG A 229 -1.27 -7.33 -16.11
N ALA A 230 -1.03 -8.35 -16.93
CA ALA A 230 -0.69 -8.15 -18.34
C ALA A 230 -1.83 -7.47 -19.11
N GLN A 231 -3.08 -7.85 -18.84
CA GLN A 231 -4.26 -7.30 -19.51
C GLN A 231 -4.46 -5.81 -19.20
N TYR A 232 -4.37 -5.40 -17.94
CA TYR A 232 -4.74 -4.05 -17.52
C TYR A 232 -3.55 -3.10 -17.32
N LEU A 233 -2.44 -3.58 -16.75
CA LEU A 233 -1.26 -2.75 -16.49
C LEU A 233 -0.30 -2.70 -17.68
N GLY A 234 -0.39 -3.67 -18.59
CA GLY A 234 0.32 -3.74 -19.85
C GLY A 234 1.42 -4.81 -19.90
N PRO A 235 2.16 -4.88 -21.03
CA PRO A 235 3.19 -5.90 -21.25
C PRO A 235 4.27 -5.91 -20.15
N GLY A 236 4.68 -7.11 -19.72
CA GLY A 236 5.75 -7.33 -18.73
C GLY A 236 5.30 -7.28 -17.27
N TRP A 237 4.07 -6.83 -16.98
CA TRP A 237 3.52 -6.80 -15.60
C TRP A 237 3.18 -8.16 -15.03
N ASP A 238 2.99 -9.17 -15.87
CA ASP A 238 2.89 -10.57 -15.47
C ASP A 238 4.15 -11.09 -14.78
N CYS A 239 5.32 -10.49 -15.06
CA CYS A 239 6.61 -10.84 -14.47
C CYS A 239 6.96 -10.06 -13.19
N ALA A 240 6.20 -9.00 -12.85
CA ALA A 240 6.43 -8.23 -11.63
C ALA A 240 6.26 -9.13 -10.38
N ARG A 241 7.13 -8.93 -9.37
CA ARG A 241 7.06 -9.66 -8.10
C ARG A 241 5.83 -9.23 -7.32
N VAL A 242 5.16 -10.16 -6.65
CA VAL A 242 4.01 -9.84 -5.78
C VAL A 242 4.52 -9.44 -4.40
N ARG A 243 4.29 -8.19 -4.00
CA ARG A 243 4.55 -7.69 -2.64
C ARG A 243 3.30 -7.90 -1.79
N GLY A 244 2.96 -9.16 -1.52
CA GLY A 244 1.62 -9.39 -1.00
C GLY A 244 1.13 -10.82 -0.85
N THR A 245 -0.14 -10.95 -0.51
CA THR A 245 -0.83 -12.22 -0.50
C THR A 245 -0.91 -12.80 -1.93
N PRO A 246 -0.64 -14.11 -2.14
CA PRO A 246 -0.83 -14.75 -3.44
C PRO A 246 -2.33 -14.90 -3.79
N TYR A 247 -3.21 -14.58 -2.85
CA TYR A 247 -4.65 -14.73 -3.00
C TYR A 247 -5.33 -13.45 -3.57
N ASN A 248 -4.65 -12.33 -3.79
CA ASN A 248 -5.31 -11.13 -4.32
C ASN A 248 -5.41 -11.16 -5.86
N THR A 249 -6.35 -11.95 -6.39
CA THR A 249 -6.38 -12.34 -7.82
C THR A 249 -7.56 -11.78 -8.62
N GLY A 250 -8.34 -10.88 -8.03
CA GLY A 250 -9.32 -10.05 -8.74
C GLY A 250 -10.60 -10.74 -9.22
N GLU A 251 -10.90 -11.96 -8.79
CA GLU A 251 -12.08 -12.69 -9.27
C GLU A 251 -13.38 -11.95 -8.93
N MET A 252 -13.46 -11.36 -7.73
CA MET A 252 -14.68 -10.66 -7.30
C MET A 252 -14.97 -9.39 -8.09
N LEU A 253 -13.98 -8.77 -8.76
CA LEU A 253 -14.22 -7.66 -9.69
C LEU A 253 -15.05 -8.16 -10.88
N GLY A 254 -14.59 -9.23 -11.53
CA GLY A 254 -15.30 -9.83 -12.67
C GLY A 254 -16.63 -10.49 -12.27
N VAL A 255 -16.73 -11.06 -11.07
CA VAL A 255 -18.00 -11.59 -10.54
C VAL A 255 -19.03 -10.47 -10.33
N ALA A 256 -18.61 -9.33 -9.77
CA ALA A 256 -19.51 -8.18 -9.58
C ALA A 256 -19.98 -7.58 -10.92
N GLU A 257 -19.08 -7.42 -11.88
CA GLU A 257 -19.44 -6.97 -13.24
C GLU A 257 -20.42 -7.96 -13.91
N ARG A 258 -20.15 -9.27 -13.80
CA ARG A 258 -20.95 -10.32 -14.45
C ARG A 258 -22.34 -10.50 -13.83
N ASP A 259 -22.42 -10.58 -12.50
CA ASP A 259 -23.62 -11.06 -11.82
C ASP A 259 -24.60 -9.93 -11.47
N VAL A 260 -24.11 -8.70 -11.32
CA VAL A 260 -24.93 -7.55 -10.89
C VAL A 260 -24.65 -6.28 -11.69
N HIS A 261 -23.95 -6.39 -12.82
CA HIS A 261 -23.61 -5.25 -13.68
C HIS A 261 -22.89 -4.12 -12.93
N ALA A 262 -22.03 -4.45 -11.95
CA ALA A 262 -21.29 -3.43 -11.21
C ALA A 262 -20.43 -2.57 -12.18
N ARG A 263 -20.54 -1.24 -12.06
CA ARG A 263 -19.78 -0.30 -12.88
C ARG A 263 -18.31 -0.30 -12.49
N SER A 264 -17.42 -0.35 -13.48
CA SER A 264 -15.98 -0.16 -13.29
C SER A 264 -15.62 1.33 -13.13
N ALA A 265 -14.62 1.65 -12.31
CA ALA A 265 -14.14 3.01 -12.05
C ALA A 265 -12.63 3.07 -11.82
N GLY A 266 -12.05 4.27 -11.86
CA GLY A 266 -10.64 4.52 -11.56
C GLY A 266 -9.68 4.20 -12.71
N ASN A 267 -8.40 4.01 -12.38
CA ASN A 267 -7.34 3.74 -13.36
C ASN A 267 -6.90 2.27 -13.32
N TRP A 268 -7.45 1.45 -14.21
CA TRP A 268 -7.10 0.03 -14.34
C TRP A 268 -5.65 -0.23 -14.76
N SER A 269 -5.02 0.74 -15.42
CA SER A 269 -3.58 0.68 -15.80
C SER A 269 -2.65 1.22 -14.71
N GLY A 270 -3.23 1.75 -13.63
CA GLY A 270 -2.54 2.33 -12.49
C GLY A 270 -2.35 1.33 -11.36
N CYS A 271 -1.18 1.38 -10.73
CA CYS A 271 -0.88 0.57 -9.55
C CYS A 271 0.23 1.20 -8.72
N HIS A 272 0.29 0.80 -7.45
CA HIS A 272 1.43 1.03 -6.58
C HIS A 272 2.46 -0.07 -6.82
N CYS A 273 3.65 0.32 -7.26
CA CYS A 273 4.78 -0.57 -7.48
C CYS A 273 6.10 0.04 -6.98
N VAL A 274 6.83 -0.70 -6.16
CA VAL A 274 8.06 -0.25 -5.50
C VAL A 274 9.31 -0.88 -6.10
N ALA A 275 10.46 -0.25 -5.90
CA ALA A 275 11.74 -0.96 -5.98
C ALA A 275 11.76 -2.05 -4.89
N TRP A 276 11.95 -3.27 -5.31
CA TRP A 276 11.83 -4.48 -4.52
C TRP A 276 13.09 -5.31 -4.64
N ASP A 277 13.41 -6.08 -3.62
CA ASP A 277 14.56 -6.97 -3.65
C ASP A 277 14.46 -7.96 -4.83
N ALA A 278 15.53 -8.08 -5.62
CA ALA A 278 15.55 -8.95 -6.79
C ALA A 278 15.51 -10.45 -6.43
N ASP A 279 15.94 -10.81 -5.23
CA ASP A 279 15.98 -12.18 -4.72
C ASP A 279 14.69 -12.54 -3.94
N ALA A 280 13.74 -11.61 -3.81
CA ALA A 280 12.46 -11.88 -3.15
C ALA A 280 11.60 -12.92 -3.90
N PRO A 281 10.73 -13.65 -3.18
CA PRO A 281 9.82 -14.62 -3.80
C PRO A 281 8.96 -13.98 -4.91
N ALA A 282 8.70 -14.75 -5.98
CA ALA A 282 8.03 -14.23 -7.17
C ALA A 282 6.54 -13.97 -6.98
N GLY A 283 5.82 -14.98 -6.47
CA GLY A 283 4.36 -15.02 -6.46
C GLY A 283 3.71 -14.55 -5.16
N SER A 284 4.49 -14.21 -4.14
CA SER A 284 3.98 -13.71 -2.87
C SER A 284 5.02 -12.86 -2.15
N GLY A 285 4.54 -12.06 -1.21
CA GLY A 285 5.34 -11.56 -0.11
C GLY A 285 5.73 -12.67 0.84
N ASP A 286 6.71 -12.38 1.68
CA ASP A 286 7.14 -13.26 2.76
C ASP A 286 6.47 -12.82 4.06
N ARG A 287 5.83 -13.73 4.81
CA ARG A 287 5.09 -13.35 6.03
C ARG A 287 6.01 -13.01 7.21
N VAL A 288 7.26 -13.47 7.20
CA VAL A 288 8.26 -13.15 8.21
C VAL A 288 8.97 -11.84 7.86
N VAL A 289 9.48 -11.70 6.64
CA VAL A 289 10.21 -10.50 6.19
C VAL A 289 9.25 -9.34 5.86
N SER A 290 8.03 -9.62 5.43
CA SER A 290 6.98 -8.64 5.13
C SER A 290 7.49 -7.49 4.25
N ASN A 291 7.41 -6.25 4.74
CA ASN A 291 7.76 -5.04 4.00
C ASN A 291 9.27 -4.84 3.78
N GLU A 292 10.12 -5.61 4.45
CA GLU A 292 11.57 -5.34 4.54
C GLU A 292 12.31 -5.55 3.21
N TYR A 293 11.74 -6.29 2.26
CA TYR A 293 12.25 -6.35 0.89
C TYR A 293 12.08 -5.06 0.08
N THR A 294 11.38 -4.04 0.59
CA THR A 294 11.34 -2.72 -0.05
C THR A 294 12.76 -2.16 -0.12
N LYS A 295 13.13 -1.52 -1.24
CA LYS A 295 14.45 -0.89 -1.42
C LYS A 295 14.28 0.59 -1.73
N SER A 296 14.06 1.37 -0.69
CA SER A 296 13.63 2.77 -0.78
C SER A 296 14.74 3.81 -0.62
N GLY A 297 16.00 3.37 -0.48
CA GLY A 297 17.19 4.20 -0.35
C GLY A 297 17.71 4.81 -1.64
N TYR A 298 17.03 4.63 -2.78
CA TYR A 298 17.49 5.16 -4.08
C TYR A 298 17.75 6.68 -4.12
N PRO A 299 17.06 7.57 -3.35
CA PRO A 299 17.40 9.00 -3.38
C PRO A 299 18.78 9.31 -2.81
N LEU A 300 19.30 8.43 -1.95
CA LEU A 300 20.60 8.57 -1.30
C LEU A 300 21.77 8.19 -2.23
N GLY A 301 21.49 7.62 -3.41
CA GLY A 301 22.52 7.16 -4.35
C GLY A 301 22.09 7.37 -5.80
N ILE A 302 22.52 6.47 -6.68
CA ILE A 302 22.11 6.40 -8.08
C ILE A 302 21.48 5.04 -8.41
N MET A 303 20.66 5.00 -9.46
CA MET A 303 20.09 3.78 -10.02
C MET A 303 20.54 3.58 -11.46
N VAL A 304 21.14 2.41 -11.72
CA VAL A 304 21.55 1.99 -13.06
C VAL A 304 20.81 0.72 -13.47
N ASN A 305 20.44 0.58 -14.73
CA ASN A 305 19.82 -0.65 -15.25
C ASN A 305 20.86 -1.76 -15.48
N GLY A 306 20.43 -2.92 -15.97
CA GLY A 306 21.35 -4.02 -16.32
C GLY A 306 22.40 -3.65 -17.38
N ASP A 307 22.12 -2.67 -18.22
CA ASP A 307 23.04 -2.16 -19.25
C ASP A 307 24.02 -1.11 -18.70
N GLY A 308 24.00 -0.84 -17.39
CA GLY A 308 24.93 0.11 -16.76
C GLY A 308 24.56 1.58 -16.93
N GLU A 309 23.34 1.89 -17.36
CA GLU A 309 22.87 3.25 -17.67
C GLU A 309 21.88 3.76 -16.60
N ARG A 310 21.95 5.04 -16.24
CA ARG A 310 20.91 5.69 -15.43
C ARG A 310 19.62 5.82 -16.23
N PHE A 311 18.47 5.71 -15.56
CA PHE A 311 17.14 5.71 -16.21
C PHE A 311 16.07 6.54 -15.48
N VAL A 312 16.44 7.21 -14.38
CA VAL A 312 15.51 7.93 -13.52
C VAL A 312 16.25 9.05 -12.79
N ASP A 313 15.56 10.16 -12.54
CA ASP A 313 16.00 11.18 -11.60
C ASP A 313 15.68 10.72 -10.17
N GLU A 314 16.67 10.18 -9.47
CA GLU A 314 16.53 9.67 -8.11
C GLU A 314 16.23 10.78 -7.09
N GLY A 315 16.46 12.05 -7.45
CA GLY A 315 16.26 13.23 -6.63
C GLY A 315 15.06 14.09 -7.03
N PHE A 316 14.15 13.62 -7.88
CA PHE A 316 13.04 14.44 -8.40
C PHE A 316 12.08 14.96 -7.30
N ASP A 317 11.74 14.13 -6.32
CA ASP A 317 10.88 14.51 -5.18
C ASP A 317 11.16 13.61 -3.97
N MET A 318 10.56 13.95 -2.83
CA MET A 318 10.69 13.15 -1.61
C MET A 318 10.27 11.70 -1.80
N ARG A 319 10.97 10.78 -1.11
CA ARG A 319 10.75 9.33 -1.21
C ARG A 319 9.29 8.92 -0.99
N ASN A 320 8.57 9.51 -0.04
CA ASN A 320 7.16 9.18 0.25
C ASN A 320 6.18 9.52 -0.89
N TYR A 321 6.65 10.23 -1.91
CA TYR A 321 5.89 10.65 -3.08
C TYR A 321 6.33 9.91 -4.35
N THR A 322 7.54 9.32 -4.37
CA THR A 322 8.12 8.67 -5.56
C THR A 322 8.21 7.14 -5.43
N TYR A 323 8.20 6.59 -4.21
CA TYR A 323 8.40 5.15 -3.99
C TYR A 323 7.35 4.27 -4.67
N ALA A 324 6.12 4.77 -4.83
CA ALA A 324 5.02 3.99 -5.38
C ALA A 324 5.01 3.90 -6.92
N MET A 325 5.89 4.64 -7.60
CA MET A 325 6.04 4.63 -9.06
C MET A 325 7.40 4.11 -9.53
N VAL A 326 8.44 4.13 -8.68
CA VAL A 326 9.80 3.73 -9.08
C VAL A 326 9.89 2.28 -9.53
N GLY A 327 9.08 1.39 -8.96
CA GLY A 327 9.03 -0.02 -9.38
C GLY A 327 8.63 -0.19 -10.84
N ARG A 328 7.68 0.63 -11.33
CA ARG A 328 7.30 0.64 -12.76
C ARG A 328 8.47 1.03 -13.65
N ARG A 329 9.32 1.98 -13.21
CA ARG A 329 10.52 2.39 -13.97
C ARG A 329 11.55 1.27 -14.04
N VAL A 330 11.76 0.54 -12.93
CA VAL A 330 12.61 -0.66 -12.89
C VAL A 330 12.06 -1.78 -13.78
N LEU A 331 10.76 -2.02 -13.73
CA LEU A 331 10.09 -3.04 -14.55
C LEU A 331 10.26 -2.78 -16.06
N ALA A 332 10.33 -1.52 -16.47
CA ALA A 332 10.53 -1.13 -17.87
C ALA A 332 11.99 -1.27 -18.36
N GLN A 333 12.94 -1.58 -17.47
CA GLN A 333 14.35 -1.72 -17.83
C GLN A 333 14.66 -3.11 -18.42
N PRO A 334 15.76 -3.25 -19.18
CA PRO A 334 16.26 -4.55 -19.65
C PRO A 334 16.39 -5.56 -18.50
N GLY A 335 15.83 -6.75 -18.70
CA GLY A 335 15.79 -7.81 -17.69
C GLY A 335 14.92 -7.50 -16.46
N GLN A 336 14.18 -6.39 -16.46
CA GLN A 336 13.31 -5.93 -15.36
C GLN A 336 14.05 -5.77 -14.02
N VAL A 337 15.32 -5.38 -14.12
CA VAL A 337 16.23 -5.24 -12.98
C VAL A 337 16.98 -3.93 -13.06
N ALA A 338 17.39 -3.44 -11.90
CA ALA A 338 18.29 -2.32 -11.73
C ALA A 338 19.23 -2.58 -10.55
N PHE A 339 20.24 -1.73 -10.41
CA PHE A 339 21.16 -1.70 -9.30
C PHE A 339 21.07 -0.33 -8.65
N GLN A 340 20.81 -0.31 -7.35
CA GLN A 340 20.97 0.89 -6.53
C GLN A 340 22.41 0.91 -6.02
N VAL A 341 23.11 2.04 -6.17
CA VAL A 341 24.53 2.18 -5.86
C VAL A 341 24.77 3.37 -4.94
N TRP A 342 25.56 3.15 -3.89
CA TRP A 342 25.93 4.15 -2.88
C TRP A 342 27.41 4.08 -2.55
N ASP A 343 27.88 5.11 -1.85
CA ASP A 343 29.22 5.20 -1.29
C ASP A 343 29.17 5.60 0.19
N ALA A 344 30.34 5.62 0.84
CA ALA A 344 30.47 5.77 2.29
C ALA A 344 29.73 6.97 2.90
N ARG A 345 29.48 8.04 2.15
CA ARG A 345 28.80 9.24 2.65
C ARG A 345 27.35 8.97 3.04
N THR A 346 26.69 8.07 2.32
CA THR A 346 25.25 7.85 2.44
C THR A 346 24.87 6.48 3.00
N LEU A 347 25.82 5.54 3.11
CA LEU A 347 25.55 4.20 3.64
C LEU A 347 24.89 4.21 5.02
N GLY A 348 25.36 5.10 5.92
CA GLY A 348 24.80 5.22 7.27
C GLY A 348 23.35 5.73 7.33
N TRP A 349 22.80 6.21 6.20
CA TRP A 349 21.41 6.67 6.08
C TRP A 349 20.49 5.60 5.50
N LEU A 350 21.05 4.49 5.00
CA LEU A 350 20.24 3.35 4.57
C LEU A 350 19.55 2.75 5.79
N ARG A 351 18.29 2.34 5.59
CA ARG A 351 17.52 1.73 6.67
C ARG A 351 17.98 0.30 6.89
N ASP A 352 18.41 -0.01 8.10
CA ASP A 352 18.76 -1.38 8.51
C ASP A 352 17.62 -2.37 8.25
N GLU A 353 16.36 -1.92 8.41
CA GLU A 353 15.17 -2.71 8.06
C GLU A 353 15.18 -3.22 6.61
N GLU A 354 15.70 -2.44 5.67
CA GLU A 354 15.65 -2.73 4.24
C GLU A 354 16.98 -3.27 3.68
N TYR A 355 18.10 -2.91 4.32
CA TYR A 355 19.45 -3.06 3.75
C TYR A 355 20.43 -3.91 4.57
N ARG A 356 20.04 -4.46 5.72
CA ARG A 356 20.91 -5.37 6.48
C ARG A 356 21.13 -6.71 5.75
N GLY A 357 22.26 -7.36 6.04
CA GLY A 357 22.72 -8.54 5.30
C GLY A 357 21.79 -9.77 5.38
N GLU A 358 20.94 -9.85 6.41
CA GLU A 358 19.95 -10.93 6.55
C GLU A 358 18.76 -10.79 5.59
N VAL A 359 18.51 -9.58 5.08
CA VAL A 359 17.34 -9.27 4.22
C VAL A 359 17.72 -9.14 2.75
N VAL A 360 18.93 -8.68 2.45
CA VAL A 360 19.36 -8.39 1.09
C VAL A 360 20.79 -8.86 0.83
N ARG A 361 21.03 -9.33 -0.39
CA ARG A 361 22.37 -9.55 -0.91
C ARG A 361 23.07 -8.20 -1.13
N ARG A 362 24.00 -7.87 -0.24
CA ARG A 362 24.88 -6.71 -0.35
C ARG A 362 26.07 -7.02 -1.25
N ILE A 363 26.32 -6.21 -2.27
CA ILE A 363 27.50 -6.29 -3.12
C ILE A 363 28.42 -5.13 -2.73
N GLU A 364 29.47 -5.43 -1.96
CA GLU A 364 30.37 -4.41 -1.41
C GLU A 364 31.75 -4.48 -2.07
N ALA A 365 32.42 -3.33 -2.18
CA ALA A 365 33.75 -3.23 -2.77
C ALA A 365 34.50 -1.98 -2.28
N ASP A 366 35.83 -2.00 -2.33
CA ASP A 366 36.68 -0.88 -1.94
C ASP A 366 37.06 0.02 -3.13
N SER A 367 36.61 -0.33 -4.34
CA SER A 367 36.72 0.48 -5.54
C SER A 367 35.49 0.33 -6.44
N ILE A 368 35.20 1.36 -7.25
CA ILE A 368 34.10 1.29 -8.22
C ILE A 368 34.35 0.22 -9.31
N GLN A 369 35.62 -0.04 -9.64
CA GLN A 369 36.05 -1.08 -10.56
C GLN A 369 35.70 -2.47 -10.03
N GLU A 370 36.09 -2.76 -8.79
CA GLU A 370 35.75 -4.02 -8.13
C GLU A 370 34.23 -4.18 -7.95
N LEU A 371 33.51 -3.08 -7.64
CA LEU A 371 32.05 -3.10 -7.56
C LEU A 371 31.43 -3.51 -8.90
N ALA A 372 31.93 -2.93 -9.99
CA ALA A 372 31.46 -3.22 -11.34
C ALA A 372 31.68 -4.69 -11.70
N GLU A 373 32.86 -5.25 -11.39
CA GLU A 373 33.19 -6.65 -11.60
C GLU A 373 32.28 -7.59 -10.81
N LYS A 374 32.02 -7.29 -9.53
CA LYS A 374 31.10 -8.09 -8.69
C LYS A 374 29.65 -7.99 -9.17
N CYS A 375 29.19 -6.82 -9.61
CA CYS A 375 27.86 -6.64 -10.15
C CYS A 375 27.68 -7.32 -11.53
N ALA A 376 28.74 -7.42 -12.32
CA ALA A 376 28.70 -8.13 -13.61
C ALA A 376 28.36 -9.61 -13.44
N LEU A 377 28.78 -10.24 -12.33
CA LEU A 377 28.41 -11.62 -11.99
C LEU A 377 26.91 -11.84 -11.80
N VAL A 378 26.13 -10.76 -11.63
CA VAL A 378 24.68 -10.80 -11.47
C VAL A 378 23.94 -9.98 -12.53
N GLY A 379 24.59 -9.66 -13.65
CA GLY A 379 23.95 -9.13 -14.85
C GLY A 379 24.03 -7.61 -15.04
N LEU A 380 25.07 -6.94 -14.53
CA LEU A 380 25.41 -5.56 -14.87
C LEU A 380 26.46 -5.50 -16.00
N ASP A 381 26.27 -4.63 -17.00
CA ASP A 381 27.34 -4.24 -17.93
C ASP A 381 28.36 -3.34 -17.20
N SER A 382 29.50 -3.92 -16.83
CA SER A 382 30.54 -3.20 -16.06
C SER A 382 31.17 -2.06 -16.85
N GLY A 383 31.37 -2.22 -18.16
CA GLY A 383 32.03 -1.21 -18.99
C GLY A 383 31.20 0.06 -19.11
N ARG A 384 29.90 -0.08 -19.40
CA ARG A 384 28.99 1.07 -19.43
C ARG A 384 28.75 1.67 -18.05
N PHE A 385 28.63 0.84 -17.01
CA PHE A 385 28.48 1.32 -15.64
C PHE A 385 29.62 2.25 -15.20
N LEU A 386 30.88 1.87 -15.45
CA LEU A 386 32.04 2.68 -15.10
C LEU A 386 32.01 4.05 -15.79
N LYS A 387 31.64 4.07 -17.08
CA LYS A 387 31.46 5.31 -17.84
C LYS A 387 30.34 6.16 -17.25
N THR A 388 29.19 5.57 -16.90
CA THR A 388 28.06 6.27 -16.27
C THR A 388 28.46 6.93 -14.95
N VAL A 389 29.22 6.23 -14.10
CA VAL A 389 29.68 6.80 -12.81
C VAL A 389 30.67 7.94 -13.05
N GLN A 390 31.59 7.80 -14.02
CA GLN A 390 32.53 8.87 -14.38
C GLN A 390 31.80 10.13 -14.87
N GLU A 391 30.84 9.98 -15.78
CA GLU A 391 30.04 11.09 -16.32
C GLU A 391 29.18 11.74 -15.23
N TYR A 392 28.56 10.93 -14.37
CA TYR A 392 27.77 11.41 -13.23
C TYR A 392 28.64 12.22 -12.27
N ASN A 393 29.78 11.69 -11.83
CA ASN A 393 30.69 12.37 -10.89
C ASN A 393 31.21 13.69 -11.45
N ALA A 394 31.55 13.74 -12.75
CA ALA A 394 31.98 14.97 -13.42
C ALA A 394 30.86 16.03 -13.53
N SER A 395 29.61 15.61 -13.37
CA SER A 395 28.41 16.44 -13.51
C SER A 395 27.86 16.95 -12.18
N VAL A 396 28.32 16.44 -11.03
CA VAL A 396 27.83 16.88 -9.71
C VAL A 396 28.28 18.31 -9.42
N GLU A 397 27.34 19.17 -9.06
CA GLU A 397 27.63 20.56 -8.67
C GLU A 397 28.16 20.65 -7.23
N GLY A 398 29.14 21.53 -7.00
CA GLY A 398 29.57 21.91 -5.65
C GLY A 398 30.20 20.77 -4.85
N ASN A 399 31.47 20.43 -5.14
CA ASN A 399 32.21 19.37 -4.43
C ASN A 399 32.49 19.67 -2.93
N GLU A 400 32.12 20.85 -2.43
CA GLU A 400 32.28 21.30 -1.05
C GLU A 400 30.94 21.83 -0.53
N VAL A 401 30.05 20.93 -0.08
CA VAL A 401 28.72 21.33 0.41
C VAL A 401 28.74 21.43 1.94
N GLU A 402 28.56 22.63 2.49
CA GLU A 402 28.39 22.85 3.94
C GLU A 402 27.02 22.37 4.47
N SER A 403 26.03 22.16 3.61
CA SER A 403 24.67 21.72 3.98
C SER A 403 24.05 20.71 3.00
N TRP A 404 24.38 19.42 3.16
CA TRP A 404 23.59 18.31 2.59
C TRP A 404 22.51 17.92 3.60
N ASP A 405 21.24 17.95 3.20
CA ASP A 405 20.11 17.64 4.09
C ASP A 405 19.08 16.73 3.40
N PRO A 406 18.99 15.45 3.79
CA PRO A 406 18.07 14.49 3.19
C PRO A 406 16.61 14.72 3.58
N ALA A 407 16.34 15.65 4.52
CA ALA A 407 14.99 15.96 4.99
C ALA A 407 14.30 17.09 4.19
N VAL A 408 15.03 17.79 3.31
CA VAL A 408 14.49 18.84 2.43
C VAL A 408 14.96 18.66 0.99
N LYS A 409 14.23 19.22 0.02
CA LYS A 409 14.73 19.31 -1.37
C LYS A 409 15.79 20.40 -1.42
N ASP A 410 17.05 19.99 -1.35
CA ASP A 410 18.21 20.87 -1.16
C ASP A 410 18.72 21.53 -2.44
N GLY A 411 18.25 21.10 -3.62
CA GLY A 411 18.69 21.60 -4.93
C GLY A 411 20.11 21.20 -5.30
N LEU A 412 20.77 20.32 -4.53
CA LEU A 412 22.09 19.80 -4.87
C LEU A 412 21.94 18.81 -6.01
N GLY A 413 22.33 19.20 -7.21
CA GLY A 413 22.03 18.45 -8.43
C GLY A 413 23.23 18.21 -9.35
N THR A 414 22.91 17.69 -10.53
CA THR A 414 23.88 17.45 -11.62
C THR A 414 23.61 18.36 -12.83
N LYS A 415 24.66 18.81 -13.53
CA LYS A 415 24.58 19.53 -14.81
C LYS A 415 24.91 18.64 -16.00
N ASN A 416 24.44 19.02 -17.20
CA ASN A 416 24.87 18.44 -18.47
C ASN A 416 24.65 16.92 -18.63
N LEU A 417 23.78 16.32 -17.82
CA LEU A 417 23.30 14.95 -18.00
C LEU A 417 21.92 14.96 -18.66
N ALA A 418 21.67 13.99 -19.55
CA ALA A 418 20.35 13.79 -20.14
C ALA A 418 19.27 13.49 -19.08
N ILE A 419 19.66 12.78 -18.02
CA ILE A 419 18.83 12.52 -16.85
C ILE A 419 19.48 13.24 -15.68
N PRO A 420 18.89 14.31 -15.13
CA PRO A 420 19.45 14.96 -13.97
C PRO A 420 19.31 14.07 -12.74
N LYS A 421 20.09 14.36 -11.70
CA LYS A 421 19.69 14.13 -10.31
C LYS A 421 19.36 15.50 -9.73
N SER A 422 18.09 15.77 -9.43
CA SER A 422 17.63 17.12 -9.12
C SER A 422 17.93 17.59 -7.69
N ASN A 423 18.13 16.65 -6.76
CA ASN A 423 18.42 16.92 -5.34
C ASN A 423 19.34 15.83 -4.77
N TRP A 424 20.02 16.15 -3.67
CA TRP A 424 20.91 15.25 -2.91
C TRP A 424 22.04 14.63 -3.73
N ALA A 425 22.48 15.26 -4.82
CA ALA A 425 23.57 14.76 -5.64
C ALA A 425 24.90 14.87 -4.89
N LEU A 426 25.54 13.72 -4.70
CA LEU A 426 26.92 13.58 -4.25
C LEU A 426 27.65 12.72 -5.28
N PRO A 427 28.95 12.93 -5.52
CA PRO A 427 29.76 11.97 -6.27
C PRO A 427 29.64 10.55 -5.67
N ILE A 428 29.99 9.54 -6.45
CA ILE A 428 30.15 8.15 -6.04
C ILE A 428 31.64 7.83 -6.21
N ASP A 429 32.44 8.19 -5.21
CA ASP A 429 33.92 8.13 -5.29
C ASP A 429 34.62 7.83 -3.94
N LYS A 430 33.87 7.65 -2.84
CA LYS A 430 34.43 7.35 -1.52
C LYS A 430 34.10 5.93 -1.05
N PRO A 431 35.07 5.02 -0.92
CA PRO A 431 34.83 3.67 -0.42
C PRO A 431 34.47 3.67 1.08
N PRO A 432 33.76 2.62 1.57
CA PRO A 432 33.29 1.47 0.78
C PRO A 432 32.11 1.81 -0.12
N PHE A 433 32.00 1.09 -1.24
CA PHE A 433 30.86 1.15 -2.15
C PHE A 433 29.91 0.00 -1.88
N LEU A 434 28.61 0.24 -2.07
CA LEU A 434 27.56 -0.77 -1.98
C LEU A 434 26.70 -0.73 -3.23
N ALA A 435 26.40 -1.89 -3.78
CA ALA A 435 25.33 -2.09 -4.75
C ALA A 435 24.31 -3.12 -4.25
N VAL A 436 23.04 -2.88 -4.56
CA VAL A 436 21.94 -3.80 -4.33
C VAL A 436 21.16 -3.98 -5.62
N LYS A 437 20.96 -5.23 -6.04
CA LYS A 437 20.13 -5.57 -7.20
C LYS A 437 18.65 -5.52 -6.81
N VAL A 438 17.86 -4.79 -7.59
CA VAL A 438 16.44 -4.58 -7.37
C VAL A 438 15.62 -4.96 -8.60
N THR A 439 14.36 -5.29 -8.36
CA THR A 439 13.31 -5.47 -9.37
C THR A 439 12.07 -4.69 -8.95
N ALA A 440 10.92 -4.97 -9.56
CA ALA A 440 9.65 -4.33 -9.29
C ALA A 440 8.73 -5.22 -8.45
N GLY A 441 8.24 -4.67 -7.34
CA GLY A 441 7.24 -5.31 -6.47
C GLY A 441 5.89 -4.62 -6.59
N ILE A 442 4.89 -5.28 -7.19
CA ILE A 442 3.52 -4.75 -7.25
C ILE A 442 2.84 -4.93 -5.90
N THR A 443 2.18 -3.87 -5.43
CA THR A 443 1.57 -3.82 -4.10
C THR A 443 0.05 -3.86 -4.14
N PHE A 444 -0.56 -3.00 -4.96
CA PHE A 444 -2.00 -2.92 -5.14
C PHE A 444 -2.34 -2.08 -6.39
N THR A 445 -3.54 -2.25 -6.92
CA THR A 445 -4.10 -1.71 -8.16
C THR A 445 -5.09 -0.57 -7.90
N PHE A 446 -5.24 0.36 -8.85
CA PHE A 446 -6.05 1.57 -8.65
C PHE A 446 -7.41 1.57 -9.38
N GLY A 447 -7.63 0.61 -10.28
CA GLY A 447 -8.92 0.37 -10.91
C GLY A 447 -9.78 -0.56 -10.06
N GLY A 448 -11.09 -0.34 -10.05
CA GLY A 448 -12.03 -1.10 -9.24
C GLY A 448 -13.47 -0.82 -9.63
N LEU A 449 -14.39 -0.93 -8.68
CA LEU A 449 -15.82 -0.69 -8.84
C LEU A 449 -16.19 0.73 -8.41
N ALA A 450 -17.18 1.32 -9.10
CA ALA A 450 -17.81 2.57 -8.71
C ALA A 450 -18.69 2.35 -7.48
N VAL A 451 -18.64 3.30 -6.55
CA VAL A 451 -19.48 3.28 -5.36
C VAL A 451 -20.04 4.66 -5.04
N SER A 452 -21.14 4.68 -4.31
CA SER A 452 -21.66 5.85 -3.62
C SER A 452 -20.64 6.35 -2.57
N PRO A 453 -20.20 7.62 -2.61
CA PRO A 453 -19.27 8.18 -1.62
C PRO A 453 -19.80 8.18 -0.18
N GLU A 454 -21.12 8.28 -0.03
CA GLU A 454 -21.79 8.34 1.26
C GLU A 454 -21.83 6.97 1.96
N THR A 455 -22.20 5.92 1.23
CA THR A 455 -22.52 4.60 1.78
C THR A 455 -21.51 3.51 1.39
N ALA A 456 -20.71 3.75 0.35
CA ALA A 456 -19.92 2.76 -0.37
C ALA A 456 -20.75 1.66 -1.07
N ALA A 457 -22.05 1.92 -1.33
CA ALA A 457 -22.89 1.03 -2.13
C ALA A 457 -22.40 0.95 -3.58
N VAL A 458 -22.41 -0.23 -4.18
CA VAL A 458 -21.96 -0.45 -5.56
C VAL A 458 -22.92 0.20 -6.54
N ILE A 459 -22.40 0.93 -7.53
CA ILE A 459 -23.21 1.51 -8.61
C ILE A 459 -23.33 0.50 -9.76
N SER A 460 -24.54 0.31 -10.26
CA SER A 460 -24.84 -0.52 -11.42
C SER A 460 -24.59 0.26 -12.72
N GLU A 461 -23.84 -0.33 -13.65
CA GLU A 461 -23.66 0.20 -15.00
C GLU A 461 -24.97 0.19 -15.79
N ALA A 462 -25.82 -0.81 -15.56
CA ALA A 462 -27.06 -0.99 -16.32
C ALA A 462 -28.17 0.00 -15.92
N THR A 463 -28.17 0.46 -14.67
CA THR A 463 -29.25 1.30 -14.11
C THR A 463 -28.80 2.68 -13.64
N ASP A 464 -27.50 2.91 -13.49
CA ASP A 464 -26.94 4.13 -12.86
C ASP A 464 -27.39 4.37 -11.41
N GLU A 465 -27.83 3.31 -10.74
CA GLU A 465 -28.35 3.32 -9.37
C GLU A 465 -27.55 2.37 -8.47
N GLU A 466 -27.69 2.54 -7.15
CA GLU A 466 -27.10 1.60 -6.19
C GLU A 466 -27.67 0.18 -6.35
N VAL A 467 -26.80 -0.83 -6.37
CA VAL A 467 -27.20 -2.25 -6.31
C VAL A 467 -27.70 -2.54 -4.89
N PRO A 468 -29.00 -2.84 -4.69
CA PRO A 468 -29.56 -2.87 -3.34
C PRO A 468 -28.95 -3.99 -2.49
N GLY A 469 -28.33 -3.61 -1.37
CA GLY A 469 -27.70 -4.54 -0.44
C GLY A 469 -26.27 -4.94 -0.79
N LEU A 470 -25.64 -4.33 -1.80
CA LEU A 470 -24.25 -4.59 -2.17
C LEU A 470 -23.37 -3.36 -1.95
N TYR A 471 -22.27 -3.54 -1.22
CA TYR A 471 -21.28 -2.51 -0.93
C TYR A 471 -19.88 -2.96 -1.38
N CYS A 472 -18.97 -2.02 -1.61
CA CYS A 472 -17.60 -2.32 -2.02
C CYS A 472 -16.60 -1.38 -1.35
N VAL A 473 -15.53 -1.94 -0.78
CA VAL A 473 -14.55 -1.21 0.04
C VAL A 473 -13.11 -1.69 -0.20
N GLY A 474 -12.16 -0.90 0.30
CA GLY A 474 -10.75 -1.20 0.16
C GLY A 474 -10.27 -1.03 -1.28
N GLU A 475 -9.34 -1.88 -1.70
CA GLU A 475 -8.74 -1.80 -3.04
C GLU A 475 -9.72 -2.14 -4.17
N MET A 476 -10.80 -2.87 -3.89
CA MET A 476 -11.85 -3.10 -4.90
C MET A 476 -12.57 -1.81 -5.31
N LEU A 477 -12.48 -0.74 -4.53
CA LEU A 477 -13.12 0.55 -4.81
C LEU A 477 -12.22 1.37 -5.75
N GLY A 478 -12.74 1.73 -6.92
CA GLY A 478 -12.05 2.56 -7.91
C GLY A 478 -12.39 4.05 -7.80
N GLY A 479 -11.46 4.92 -8.20
CA GLY A 479 -11.72 6.38 -8.33
C GLY A 479 -11.01 7.26 -7.30
N ILE A 480 -10.39 6.69 -6.26
CA ILE A 480 -9.61 7.48 -5.29
C ILE A 480 -8.20 7.75 -5.81
N PHE A 481 -7.53 6.73 -6.36
CA PHE A 481 -6.13 6.80 -6.81
C PHE A 481 -6.02 6.59 -8.33
N TYR A 482 -4.96 7.12 -8.95
CA TYR A 482 -4.82 7.13 -10.41
C TYR A 482 -3.40 6.80 -10.90
N ASP A 483 -2.53 7.79 -11.08
CA ASP A 483 -1.17 7.53 -11.56
C ASP A 483 -0.22 7.23 -10.40
N ASN A 484 -0.53 7.80 -9.23
CA ASN A 484 0.13 7.61 -7.97
C ASN A 484 -0.87 7.78 -6.80
N TYR A 485 -0.40 7.64 -5.56
CA TYR A 485 -1.19 7.90 -4.37
C TYR A 485 -0.33 8.50 -3.24
N PRO A 486 -0.89 9.35 -2.36
CA PRO A 486 -0.18 9.80 -1.17
C PRO A 486 0.07 8.63 -0.20
N GLY A 487 1.34 8.36 0.15
CA GLY A 487 1.67 7.24 1.03
C GLY A 487 0.83 7.22 2.32
N GLY A 488 0.34 6.05 2.69
CA GLY A 488 -0.54 5.81 3.85
C GLY A 488 -2.03 6.05 3.63
N SER A 489 -2.46 6.67 2.53
CA SER A 489 -3.89 6.92 2.28
C SER A 489 -4.67 5.65 1.93
N GLY A 490 -4.02 4.58 1.46
CA GLY A 490 -4.68 3.31 1.12
C GLY A 490 -5.29 2.60 2.34
N LEU A 491 -4.55 2.51 3.45
CA LEU A 491 -5.11 1.96 4.70
C LEU A 491 -6.20 2.87 5.26
N THR A 492 -5.99 4.19 5.26
CA THR A 492 -7.02 5.16 5.66
C THR A 492 -8.29 5.01 4.83
N ALA A 493 -8.19 4.88 3.51
CA ALA A 493 -9.34 4.67 2.63
C ALA A 493 -10.05 3.34 2.95
N GLY A 494 -9.31 2.25 3.14
CA GLY A 494 -9.88 0.99 3.58
C GLY A 494 -10.71 1.11 4.85
N THR A 495 -10.21 1.82 5.86
CA THR A 495 -10.91 2.02 7.13
C THR A 495 -12.11 2.97 6.99
N VAL A 496 -11.95 4.11 6.30
CA VAL A 496 -13.04 5.09 6.11
C VAL A 496 -14.22 4.45 5.38
N PHE A 497 -13.98 3.89 4.21
CA PHE A 497 -15.06 3.29 3.40
C PHE A 497 -15.55 1.97 4.00
N GLY A 498 -14.67 1.18 4.62
CA GLY A 498 -15.05 0.01 5.41
C GLY A 498 -16.05 0.39 6.50
N ARG A 499 -15.74 1.41 7.31
CA ARG A 499 -16.60 1.90 8.38
C ARG A 499 -17.95 2.41 7.87
N ARG A 500 -17.96 3.17 6.76
CA ARG A 500 -19.18 3.63 6.10
C ARG A 500 -20.06 2.48 5.62
N ALA A 501 -19.49 1.51 4.90
CA ALA A 501 -20.20 0.34 4.39
C ALA A 501 -20.80 -0.51 5.52
N GLY A 502 -20.02 -0.75 6.59
CA GLY A 502 -20.49 -1.52 7.75
C GLY A 502 -21.71 -0.88 8.42
N ARG A 503 -21.69 0.45 8.61
CA ARG A 503 -22.82 1.19 9.16
C ARG A 503 -24.04 1.14 8.24
N ALA A 504 -23.86 1.46 6.95
CA ALA A 504 -24.95 1.48 5.97
C ALA A 504 -25.60 0.10 5.80
N ALA A 505 -24.80 -0.96 5.75
CA ALA A 505 -25.30 -2.34 5.70
C ALA A 505 -26.12 -2.70 6.94
N ALA A 506 -25.64 -2.34 8.14
CA ALA A 506 -26.35 -2.61 9.39
C ALA A 506 -27.66 -1.82 9.54
N GLU A 507 -27.67 -0.54 9.14
CA GLU A 507 -28.88 0.29 9.13
C GLU A 507 -29.93 -0.27 8.16
N ARG A 508 -29.51 -0.63 6.94
CA ARG A 508 -30.39 -1.23 5.93
C ARG A 508 -31.02 -2.53 6.42
N VAL A 509 -30.21 -3.47 6.91
CA VAL A 509 -30.72 -4.78 7.38
C VAL A 509 -31.55 -4.62 8.64
N GLY A 510 -31.21 -3.67 9.52
CA GLY A 510 -32.00 -3.34 10.69
C GLY A 510 -33.39 -2.81 10.38
N GLN A 511 -33.57 -2.09 9.27
CA GLN A 511 -34.89 -1.59 8.82
C GLN A 511 -35.78 -2.68 8.17
N MET A 512 -35.19 -3.79 7.74
CA MET A 512 -35.91 -4.92 7.13
C MET A 512 -36.43 -5.94 8.16
N LYS A 513 -35.94 -5.86 9.40
CA LYS A 513 -36.37 -6.69 10.53
C LYS A 513 -37.39 -5.94 11.37
#